data_AF-A0A952UUV4-F1
#
_entry.id   AF-A0A952UUV4-F1
#
_cell.length_a   1.000
_cell.length_b   1.000
_cell.length_c   1.000
_cell.angle_alpha   90.00
_cell.angle_beta   90.00
_cell.angle_gamma   90.00
#
_symmetry.space_group_name_H-M   'P 1'
#
loop_
_entity.id
_entity.type
_entity.pdbx_description
1 polymer ?
#
loop_
_entity_poly.entity_id
_entity_poly.type
_entity_poly.pdbx_seq_one_letter_code
_entity_poly.pdbx_strand_id
1 'polypeptide(L)'
;MSDELKAWLRQARADLEASRQTVLAECHRRYLLQQAYEKGVKALGLRLWRGSLADADFRRLFLHRHDPLSRLQAEADLAKALRIFLRQINSELSTLDNAGLLLRVDGTSPTTNRSDVSYRYPFIDSQTGSVIAPVDISTDDWDAYQGNEMGVARAIERFLKRVESLIRRSRGA
;
A
#
# COMPACT_ATOMS: atom_id res chain seq x y z
N MET A 1 -11.99 -14.10 14.04
CA MET A 1 -10.99 -13.10 13.56
C MET A 1 -9.63 -13.70 13.84
N SER A 2 -8.97 -14.25 12.81
CA SER A 2 -7.70 -14.97 12.97
C SER A 2 -6.66 -14.03 13.59
N ASP A 3 -5.79 -14.56 14.44
CA ASP A 3 -4.77 -13.77 15.15
C ASP A 3 -3.79 -13.10 14.18
N GLU A 4 -3.57 -13.72 13.02
CA GLU A 4 -2.75 -13.19 11.93
C GLU A 4 -3.30 -11.87 11.36
N LEU A 5 -4.62 -11.77 11.11
CA LEU A 5 -5.24 -10.53 10.63
C LEU A 5 -5.09 -9.41 11.67
N LYS A 6 -5.25 -9.72 12.96
CA LYS A 6 -5.06 -8.74 14.04
C LYS A 6 -3.61 -8.28 14.12
N ALA A 7 -2.65 -9.19 13.91
CA ALA A 7 -1.23 -8.90 13.94
C ALA A 7 -0.85 -7.93 12.81
N TRP A 8 -1.28 -8.19 11.58
CA TRP A 8 -1.02 -7.30 10.45
C TRP A 8 -1.58 -5.89 10.66
N LEU A 9 -2.83 -5.75 11.11
CA LEU A 9 -3.41 -4.44 11.42
C LEU A 9 -2.66 -3.71 12.53
N ARG A 10 -2.30 -4.42 13.61
CA ARG A 10 -1.57 -3.82 14.73
C ARG A 10 -0.21 -3.30 14.30
N GLN A 11 0.51 -4.08 13.49
CA GLN A 11 1.80 -3.66 12.95
C GLN A 11 1.64 -2.49 11.97
N ALA A 12 0.64 -2.52 11.09
CA ALA A 12 0.34 -1.41 10.18
C ALA A 12 0.10 -0.09 10.92
N ARG A 13 -0.64 -0.16 12.03
CA ARG A 13 -0.88 0.99 12.92
C ARG A 13 0.41 1.46 13.61
N ALA A 14 1.23 0.53 14.11
CA ALA A 14 2.48 0.86 14.75
C ALA A 14 3.46 1.56 13.80
N ASP A 15 3.57 1.10 12.55
CA ASP A 15 4.43 1.75 11.56
C ASP A 15 3.90 3.14 11.19
N LEU A 16 2.59 3.29 11.00
CA LEU A 16 1.99 4.59 10.72
C LEU A 16 2.24 5.57 11.87
N GLU A 17 2.10 5.12 13.12
CA GLU A 17 2.36 5.98 14.29
C GLU A 17 3.85 6.34 14.42
N ALA A 18 4.73 5.36 14.21
CA ALA A 18 6.17 5.60 14.18
C ALA A 18 6.53 6.63 13.10
N SER A 19 5.92 6.57 11.91
CA SER A 19 6.18 7.51 10.81
C SER A 19 5.87 8.97 11.12
N ARG A 20 5.06 9.24 12.16
CA ARG A 20 4.65 10.59 12.59
C ARG A 20 5.61 11.21 13.60
N GLN A 21 6.61 10.47 14.07
CA GLN A 21 7.60 10.98 15.00
C GLN A 21 8.49 12.03 14.32
N THR A 22 8.68 13.16 15.00
CA THR A 22 9.38 14.34 14.48
C THR A 22 10.89 14.17 14.31
N VAL A 23 11.48 13.12 14.88
CA VAL A 23 12.93 12.87 14.90
C VAL A 23 13.41 11.93 13.79
N LEU A 24 12.51 11.43 12.93
CA LEU A 24 12.89 10.49 11.88
C LEU A 24 13.46 11.21 10.66
N ALA A 25 14.60 10.70 10.17
CA ALA A 25 15.05 11.03 8.83
C ALA A 25 13.96 10.65 7.80
N GLU A 26 13.80 11.48 6.78
CA GLU A 26 12.70 11.36 5.82
C GLU A 26 12.66 9.99 5.09
N CYS A 27 13.83 9.42 4.79
CA CYS A 27 13.92 8.07 4.22
C CYS A 27 13.32 6.98 5.13
N HIS A 28 13.49 7.10 6.45
CA HIS A 28 12.91 6.16 7.43
C HIS A 28 11.40 6.37 7.57
N ARG A 29 10.95 7.63 7.59
CA ARG A 29 9.52 7.95 7.60
C ARG A 29 8.79 7.31 6.42
N ARG A 30 9.36 7.40 5.22
CA ARG A 30 8.78 6.81 4.00
C ARG A 30 8.74 5.29 4.04
N TYR A 31 9.81 4.68 4.52
CA TYR A 31 9.85 3.24 4.72
C TYR A 31 8.71 2.80 5.65
N LEU A 32 8.49 3.51 6.77
CA LEU A 32 7.42 3.20 7.70
C LEU A 32 6.02 3.40 7.08
N LEU A 33 5.82 4.44 6.28
CA LEU A 33 4.55 4.64 5.55
C LEU A 33 4.29 3.52 4.54
N GLN A 34 5.30 3.07 3.81
CA GLN A 34 5.18 1.92 2.90
C GLN A 34 4.82 0.65 3.69
N GLN A 35 5.52 0.38 4.80
CA GLN A 35 5.23 -0.77 5.65
C GLN A 35 3.81 -0.72 6.21
N ALA A 36 3.35 0.45 6.67
CA ALA A 36 1.99 0.64 7.13
C ALA A 36 0.95 0.30 6.05
N TYR A 37 1.18 0.75 4.81
CA TYR A 37 0.33 0.45 3.67
C TYR A 37 0.33 -1.04 3.30
N GLU A 38 1.51 -1.63 3.07
CA GLU A 38 1.64 -3.05 2.68
C GLU A 38 0.96 -3.98 3.71
N LYS A 39 1.17 -3.72 5.00
CA LYS A 39 0.56 -4.50 6.08
C LYS A 39 -0.95 -4.30 6.15
N GLY A 40 -1.44 -3.09 5.87
CA GLY A 40 -2.86 -2.81 5.71
C GLY A 40 -3.48 -3.59 4.53
N VAL A 41 -2.79 -3.66 3.40
CA VAL A 41 -3.21 -4.45 2.23
C VAL A 41 -3.24 -5.94 2.57
N LYS A 42 -2.23 -6.46 3.27
CA LYS A 42 -2.23 -7.86 3.74
C LYS A 42 -3.40 -8.16 4.68
N ALA A 43 -3.72 -7.25 5.60
CA ALA A 43 -4.88 -7.39 6.47
C ALA A 43 -6.20 -7.39 5.69
N LEU A 44 -6.35 -6.49 4.71
CA LEU A 44 -7.49 -6.47 3.80
C LEU A 44 -7.58 -7.77 3.00
N GLY A 45 -6.45 -8.25 2.47
CA GLY A 45 -6.39 -9.49 1.71
C GLY A 45 -6.80 -10.70 2.53
N LEU A 46 -6.29 -10.84 3.76
CA LEU A 46 -6.74 -11.90 4.68
C LEU A 46 -8.23 -11.83 4.99
N ARG A 47 -8.82 -10.63 4.98
CA ARG A 47 -10.26 -10.45 5.18
C ARG A 47 -11.09 -10.83 3.96
N LEU A 48 -10.59 -10.58 2.75
CA LEU A 48 -11.31 -10.82 1.50
C LEU A 48 -11.08 -12.23 0.94
N TRP A 49 -9.95 -12.87 1.27
CA TRP A 49 -9.61 -14.19 0.79
C TRP A 49 -10.64 -15.23 1.23
N ARG A 50 -11.20 -15.95 0.26
CA ARG A 50 -12.20 -17.00 0.48
C ARG A 50 -11.63 -18.41 0.39
N GLY A 51 -10.37 -18.55 -0.02
CA GLY A 51 -9.69 -19.83 -0.10
C GLY A 51 -9.07 -20.23 1.25
N SER A 52 -8.32 -21.34 1.24
CA SER A 52 -7.58 -21.80 2.42
C SER A 52 -6.42 -20.86 2.73
N LEU A 53 -6.14 -20.61 4.02
CA LEU A 53 -4.91 -19.91 4.45
C LEU A 53 -3.65 -20.77 4.30
N ALA A 54 -3.82 -22.07 4.03
CA ALA A 54 -2.75 -23.00 3.67
C ALA A 54 -2.48 -23.03 2.15
N ASP A 55 -3.22 -22.27 1.34
CA ASP A 55 -2.99 -22.16 -0.10
C ASP A 55 -1.58 -21.61 -0.37
N ALA A 56 -0.74 -22.43 -1.00
CA ALA A 56 0.66 -22.14 -1.22
C ALA A 56 0.87 -20.92 -2.12
N ASP A 57 0.03 -20.74 -3.14
CA ASP A 57 0.15 -19.62 -4.07
C ASP A 57 -0.34 -18.32 -3.44
N PHE A 58 -1.43 -18.34 -2.67
CA PHE A 58 -1.86 -17.19 -1.90
C PHE A 58 -0.75 -16.72 -0.93
N ARG A 59 -0.11 -17.65 -0.23
CA ARG A 59 1.00 -17.30 0.68
C ARG A 59 2.22 -16.76 -0.08
N ARG A 60 2.63 -17.45 -1.15
CA ARG A 60 3.84 -17.15 -1.94
C ARG A 60 3.73 -15.86 -2.75
N LEU A 61 2.57 -15.58 -3.32
CA LEU A 61 2.36 -14.43 -4.22
C LEU A 61 1.87 -13.19 -3.48
N PHE A 62 1.14 -13.37 -2.37
CA PHE A 62 0.52 -12.26 -1.64
C PHE A 62 1.08 -12.08 -0.22
N LEU A 63 0.86 -13.04 0.69
CA LEU A 63 1.14 -12.81 2.13
C LEU A 63 2.63 -12.58 2.45
N HIS A 64 3.51 -13.37 1.84
CA HIS A 64 4.94 -13.35 2.14
C HIS A 64 5.74 -12.34 1.30
N ARG A 65 5.07 -11.53 0.46
CA ARG A 65 5.74 -10.60 -0.45
C ARG A 65 5.70 -9.16 0.05
N HIS A 66 6.72 -8.40 -0.33
CA HIS A 66 6.63 -6.95 -0.45
C HIS A 66 5.97 -6.61 -1.78
N ASP A 67 5.29 -5.48 -1.87
CA ASP A 67 4.50 -5.11 -3.04
C ASP A 67 3.56 -6.22 -3.55
N PRO A 68 2.65 -6.70 -2.68
CA PRO A 68 1.87 -7.89 -2.95
C PRO A 68 0.89 -7.69 -4.11
N LEU A 69 0.45 -6.47 -4.40
CA LEU A 69 -0.50 -6.20 -5.48
C LEU A 69 0.16 -6.22 -6.84
N SER A 70 1.29 -5.53 -7.02
CA SER A 70 1.99 -5.54 -8.31
C SER A 70 2.48 -6.94 -8.66
N ARG A 71 2.90 -7.73 -7.66
CA ARG A 71 3.29 -9.13 -7.88
C ARG A 71 2.13 -10.01 -8.33
N LEU A 72 0.96 -9.89 -7.70
CA LEU A 72 -0.22 -10.59 -8.18
C LEU A 72 -0.63 -10.15 -9.59
N GLN A 73 -0.49 -8.86 -9.93
CA GLN A 73 -0.83 -8.32 -11.24
C GLN A 73 0.14 -8.79 -12.34
N ALA A 74 1.42 -8.97 -12.01
CA ALA A 74 2.45 -9.40 -12.95
C ALA A 74 2.47 -10.92 -13.20
N GLU A 75 1.74 -11.71 -12.42
CA GLU A 75 1.71 -13.17 -12.58
C GLU A 75 0.92 -13.58 -13.82
N ALA A 76 1.62 -14.14 -14.82
CA ALA A 76 1.05 -14.49 -16.12
C ALA A 76 -0.05 -15.57 -16.01
N ASP A 77 0.19 -16.59 -15.19
CA ASP A 77 -0.68 -17.76 -15.06
C ASP A 77 -1.46 -17.77 -13.73
N LEU A 78 -2.00 -16.61 -13.36
CA LEU A 78 -2.70 -16.47 -12.08
C LEU A 78 -3.96 -17.35 -12.01
N ALA A 79 -4.02 -18.21 -11.00
CA ALA A 79 -5.18 -19.07 -10.73
C ALA A 79 -6.50 -18.26 -10.65
N LYS A 80 -7.62 -18.85 -11.09
CA LYS A 80 -8.92 -18.17 -11.15
C LYS A 80 -9.33 -17.56 -9.79
N ALA A 81 -9.08 -18.27 -8.69
CA ALA A 81 -9.38 -17.79 -7.34
C ALA A 81 -8.59 -16.51 -7.00
N LEU A 82 -7.29 -16.48 -7.32
CA LEU A 82 -6.43 -15.33 -7.09
C LEU A 82 -6.78 -14.15 -8.01
N ARG A 83 -7.22 -14.41 -9.26
CA ARG A 83 -7.76 -13.35 -10.16
C ARG A 83 -9.04 -12.72 -9.63
N ILE A 84 -9.93 -13.50 -9.02
CA ILE A 84 -11.15 -12.97 -8.38
C ILE A 84 -10.76 -12.15 -7.14
N PHE A 85 -9.85 -12.68 -6.33
CA PHE A 85 -9.33 -12.02 -5.13
C PHE A 85 -8.67 -10.67 -5.45
N LEU A 86 -7.80 -10.62 -6.46
CA LEU A 86 -7.16 -9.39 -6.91
C LEU A 86 -8.20 -8.32 -7.32
N ARG A 87 -9.23 -8.72 -8.07
CA ARG A 87 -10.34 -7.82 -8.44
C ARG A 87 -11.09 -7.29 -7.21
N GLN A 88 -11.30 -8.13 -6.19
CA GLN A 88 -11.95 -7.71 -4.95
C GLN A 88 -11.12 -6.69 -4.18
N ILE A 89 -9.80 -6.91 -4.05
CA ILE A 89 -8.92 -5.92 -3.41
C ILE A 89 -8.94 -4.61 -4.19
N ASN A 90 -8.75 -4.66 -5.51
CA ASN A 90 -8.75 -3.46 -6.34
C ASN A 90 -10.07 -2.69 -6.22
N SER A 91 -11.21 -3.40 -6.17
CA SER A 91 -12.52 -2.79 -5.97
C SER A 91 -12.68 -2.15 -4.60
N GLU A 92 -12.15 -2.74 -3.52
CA GLU A 92 -12.20 -2.10 -2.19
C GLU A 92 -11.28 -0.88 -2.14
N LEU A 93 -10.08 -0.98 -2.71
CA LEU A 93 -9.15 0.15 -2.78
C LEU A 93 -9.70 1.31 -3.62
N SER A 94 -10.38 1.04 -4.73
CA SER A 94 -10.98 2.08 -5.58
C SER A 94 -12.14 2.83 -4.91
N THR A 95 -12.70 2.31 -3.81
CA THR A 95 -13.72 3.03 -3.03
C THR A 95 -13.13 4.05 -2.06
N LEU A 96 -11.81 4.08 -1.91
CA LEU A 96 -11.11 5.04 -1.07
C LEU A 96 -10.81 6.31 -1.86
N ASP A 97 -11.12 7.47 -1.27
CA ASP A 97 -10.54 8.73 -1.70
C ASP A 97 -9.01 8.54 -1.70
N ASN A 98 -8.35 8.81 -2.84
CA ASN A 98 -6.91 8.63 -3.08
C ASN A 98 -6.42 7.20 -3.41
N ALA A 99 -7.28 6.34 -3.97
CA ALA A 99 -6.88 5.02 -4.46
C ALA A 99 -5.61 5.04 -5.35
N GLY A 100 -5.49 6.05 -6.22
CA GLY A 100 -4.32 6.22 -7.09
C GLY A 100 -3.01 6.45 -6.33
N LEU A 101 -3.04 7.15 -5.20
CA LEU A 101 -1.87 7.35 -4.35
C LEU A 101 -1.48 6.06 -3.64
N LEU A 102 -2.45 5.35 -3.07
CA LEU A 102 -2.21 4.08 -2.36
C LEU A 102 -1.57 3.04 -3.28
N LEU A 103 -2.01 2.97 -4.55
CA LEU A 103 -1.39 2.11 -5.56
C LEU A 103 0.05 2.50 -5.92
N ARG A 104 0.44 3.77 -5.75
CA ARG A 104 1.79 4.30 -6.05
C ARG A 104 2.78 4.18 -4.90
N VAL A 105 2.30 3.97 -3.67
CA VAL A 105 3.18 3.71 -2.50
C VAL A 105 4.05 2.47 -2.73
N ASP A 106 3.59 1.56 -3.59
CA ASP A 106 4.22 0.27 -3.86
C ASP A 106 5.23 0.26 -5.02
N GLY A 107 5.47 1.38 -5.71
CA GLY A 107 6.43 1.41 -6.80
C GLY A 107 7.84 1.01 -6.33
N THR A 108 8.52 0.10 -7.04
CA THR A 108 9.83 -0.44 -6.64
C THR A 108 11.01 -0.04 -7.53
N SER A 109 10.75 0.78 -8.55
CA SER A 109 11.75 1.23 -9.53
C SER A 109 11.60 2.72 -9.84
N PRO A 110 12.70 3.43 -10.20
CA PRO A 110 12.61 4.75 -10.80
C PRO A 110 11.73 4.74 -12.06
N THR A 111 11.00 5.81 -12.30
CA THR A 111 10.11 5.94 -13.47
C THR A 111 10.20 7.32 -14.11
N THR A 112 9.95 7.39 -15.41
CA THR A 112 9.76 8.63 -16.18
C THR A 112 8.29 9.03 -16.29
N ASN A 113 7.36 8.13 -15.92
CA ASN A 113 5.93 8.41 -15.92
C ASN A 113 5.51 8.99 -14.56
N ARG A 114 5.06 10.25 -14.53
CA ARG A 114 4.58 10.93 -13.32
C ARG A 114 3.46 10.15 -12.61
N SER A 115 2.68 9.37 -13.36
CA SER A 115 1.58 8.57 -12.82
C SER A 115 2.01 7.26 -12.15
N ASP A 116 3.28 6.87 -12.29
CA ASP A 116 3.83 5.62 -11.75
C ASP A 116 4.86 5.87 -10.64
N VAL A 117 5.00 7.13 -10.20
CA VAL A 117 6.05 7.56 -9.27
C VAL A 117 5.89 6.86 -7.93
N SER A 118 6.90 6.06 -7.59
CA SER A 118 7.03 5.50 -6.26
C SER A 118 7.26 6.58 -5.21
N TYR A 119 6.66 6.38 -4.04
CA TYR A 119 6.94 7.21 -2.86
C TYR A 119 8.41 7.09 -2.36
N ARG A 120 9.15 6.06 -2.77
CA ARG A 120 10.52 5.76 -2.31
C ARG A 120 11.61 5.97 -3.37
N TYR A 121 11.30 5.83 -4.65
CA TYR A 121 12.31 5.85 -5.70
C TYR A 121 12.35 7.18 -6.46
N PRO A 122 13.52 7.60 -6.98
CA PRO A 122 13.66 8.82 -7.77
C PRO A 122 12.77 8.83 -9.02
N PHE A 123 12.25 10.01 -9.35
CA PHE A 123 11.64 10.28 -10.65
C PHE A 123 12.74 10.67 -11.63
N ILE A 124 12.67 10.18 -12.87
CA ILE A 124 13.59 10.58 -13.93
C ILE A 124 12.83 11.56 -14.81
N ASP A 125 13.26 12.82 -14.84
CA ASP A 125 12.69 13.82 -15.73
C ASP A 125 12.96 13.43 -17.18
N SER A 126 11.90 13.15 -17.95
CA SER A 126 12.01 12.75 -19.34
C SER A 126 12.55 13.84 -20.27
N GLN A 127 12.50 15.11 -19.86
CA GLN A 127 12.96 16.25 -20.66
C GLN A 127 14.44 16.56 -20.41
N THR A 128 14.89 16.42 -19.16
CA THR A 128 16.27 16.78 -18.75
C THR A 128 17.17 15.58 -18.47
N GLY A 129 16.60 14.38 -18.33
CA GLY A 129 17.31 13.17 -17.89
C GLY A 129 17.70 13.19 -16.41
N SER A 130 17.31 14.21 -15.66
CA SER A 130 17.74 14.41 -14.28
C SER A 130 17.05 13.43 -13.33
N VAL A 131 17.84 12.88 -12.40
CA VAL A 131 17.33 12.09 -11.28
C VAL A 131 16.80 13.05 -10.21
N ILE A 132 15.49 13.12 -10.09
CA ILE A 132 14.82 13.89 -9.04
C ILE A 132 14.66 12.97 -7.85
N ALA A 133 15.52 13.14 -6.85
CA ALA A 133 15.40 12.44 -5.59
C ALA A 133 14.04 12.82 -4.95
N PRO A 134 13.29 11.86 -4.41
CA PRO A 134 11.96 12.17 -3.91
C PRO A 134 12.01 13.01 -2.61
N VAL A 135 13.20 13.37 -2.10
CA VAL A 135 13.46 14.10 -0.85
C VAL A 135 13.87 15.57 -1.11
N ASP A 136 14.17 15.97 -2.35
CA ASP A 136 14.94 17.21 -2.58
C ASP A 136 14.10 18.49 -2.71
N ILE A 137 12.94 18.56 -2.04
CA ILE A 137 12.31 19.87 -1.89
C ILE A 137 11.97 20.13 -0.44
N SER A 138 12.60 21.19 0.06
CA SER A 138 12.17 22.03 1.16
C SER A 138 10.78 22.67 0.95
N THR A 139 9.85 21.97 0.31
CA THR A 139 8.47 22.41 0.09
C THR A 139 7.53 21.31 0.52
N ASP A 140 6.53 21.72 1.29
CA ASP A 140 5.45 20.93 1.86
C ASP A 140 4.52 20.22 0.84
N ASP A 141 4.95 20.01 -0.41
CA ASP A 141 4.09 19.75 -1.57
C ASP A 141 4.33 18.41 -2.27
N TRP A 142 5.13 17.47 -1.74
CA TRP A 142 5.28 16.15 -2.39
C TRP A 142 3.95 15.36 -2.42
N ASP A 143 3.17 15.48 -1.36
CA ASP A 143 1.82 14.91 -1.29
C ASP A 143 0.91 15.56 -2.36
N ALA A 144 1.00 16.88 -2.57
CA ALA A 144 0.30 17.60 -3.62
C ALA A 144 0.79 17.20 -5.03
N TYR A 145 2.10 16.98 -5.22
CA TYR A 145 2.71 16.52 -6.47
C TYR A 145 2.20 15.13 -6.89
N GLN A 146 1.92 14.25 -5.94
CA GLN A 146 1.28 12.95 -6.22
C GLN A 146 -0.24 13.03 -6.41
N GLY A 147 -0.82 14.25 -6.40
CA GLY A 147 -2.24 14.51 -6.57
C GLY A 147 -3.06 14.31 -5.29
N ASN A 148 -2.43 14.42 -4.12
CA ASN A 148 -3.08 14.23 -2.83
C ASN A 148 -2.83 15.40 -1.86
N GLU A 149 -3.75 16.36 -1.86
CA GLU A 149 -3.77 17.47 -0.89
C GLU A 149 -3.93 17.01 0.58
N MET A 150 -4.31 15.75 0.83
CA MET A 150 -4.57 15.19 2.17
C MET A 150 -3.30 14.68 2.87
N GLY A 151 -2.30 14.31 2.10
CA GLY A 151 -1.06 13.66 2.55
C GLY A 151 -1.10 12.14 2.72
N VAL A 152 0.03 11.46 2.42
CA VAL A 152 0.15 9.98 2.39
C VAL A 152 -0.17 9.33 3.74
N ALA A 153 0.32 9.91 4.84
CA ALA A 153 0.04 9.38 6.18
C ALA A 153 -1.46 9.40 6.51
N ARG A 154 -2.18 10.42 6.06
CA ARG A 154 -3.62 10.56 6.30
C ARG A 154 -4.43 9.66 5.38
N ALA A 155 -3.99 9.46 4.13
CA ALA A 155 -4.56 8.46 3.22
C ALA A 155 -4.44 7.04 3.78
N ILE A 156 -3.26 6.66 4.28
CA ILE A 156 -3.05 5.35 4.94
C ILE A 156 -3.91 5.25 6.20
N GLU A 157 -4.02 6.31 7.00
CA GLU A 157 -4.88 6.29 8.19
C GLU A 157 -6.34 5.98 7.84
N ARG A 158 -6.89 6.65 6.82
CA ARG A 158 -8.26 6.42 6.33
C ARG A 158 -8.43 5.00 5.80
N PHE A 159 -7.46 4.53 5.03
CA PHE A 159 -7.42 3.15 4.55
C PHE A 159 -7.49 2.15 5.71
N LEU A 160 -6.62 2.27 6.71
CA LEU A 160 -6.61 1.36 7.86
C LEU A 160 -7.94 1.41 8.64
N LYS A 161 -8.56 2.60 8.79
CA LYS A 161 -9.90 2.75 9.38
C LYS A 161 -10.97 2.02 8.55
N ARG A 162 -10.89 2.06 7.22
CA ARG A 162 -11.80 1.30 6.33
C ARG A 162 -11.64 -0.20 6.53
N VAL A 163 -10.40 -0.72 6.55
CA VAL A 163 -10.11 -2.15 6.76
C VAL A 163 -10.69 -2.60 8.11
N GLU A 164 -10.46 -1.84 9.18
CA GLU A 164 -11.03 -2.11 10.50
C GLU A 164 -12.57 -2.15 10.50
N SER A 165 -13.21 -1.22 9.79
CA SER A 165 -14.67 -1.17 9.66
C SER A 165 -15.23 -2.41 8.94
N LEU A 166 -14.59 -2.83 7.84
CA LEU A 166 -14.97 -4.04 7.09
C LEU A 166 -14.86 -5.31 7.96
N ILE A 167 -13.88 -5.36 8.85
CA ILE A 167 -13.69 -6.47 9.79
C ILE A 167 -14.74 -6.44 10.90
N ARG A 168 -15.10 -5.26 11.42
CA ARG A 168 -16.14 -5.12 12.46
C ARG A 168 -17.53 -5.50 11.95
N ARG A 169 -17.91 -5.09 10.73
CA ARG A 169 -19.24 -5.38 10.15
C ARG A 169 -19.51 -6.88 9.99
N SER A 170 -18.49 -7.70 9.75
CA SER A 170 -18.62 -9.16 9.72
C SER A 170 -18.84 -9.85 11.08
N ARG A 171 -18.85 -9.10 12.20
CA ARG A 171 -19.15 -9.65 13.54
C ARG A 171 -20.61 -9.47 13.96
N GLY A 172 -21.37 -8.65 13.22
CA GLY A 172 -22.78 -8.33 13.54
C GLY A 172 -23.80 -8.93 12.56
N ALA A 173 -23.34 -9.79 11.64
CA ALA A 173 -24.16 -10.59 10.74
C ALA A 173 -23.85 -12.07 11.00
#